data_AF-A0A182H9Z0-F1
#
_entry.id   AF-A0A182H9Z0-F1
#
_cell.length_a   1.000
_cell.length_b   1.000
_cell.length_c   1.000
_cell.angle_alpha   90.00
_cell.angle_beta   90.00
_cell.angle_gamma   90.00
#
_symmetry.space_group_name_H-M   'P 1'
#
loop_
_entity.id
_entity.type
_entity.pdbx_description
1 polymer ?
#
loop_
_entity_poly.entity_id
_entity_poly.type
_entity_poly.pdbx_seq_one_letter_code
_entity_poly.pdbx_strand_id
1 'polypeptide(L)'
;MDMLKADVAAMFETVALLCIALYGTRPRTTTTTAWPNNKRAEVRAHVRNCVKKTGVPGKNALRVLKGNFNDDSDEVKKFMKCMFQEVGFINEADELLDNLLIAKIRENLDDDEADELIEKCSIVGDDINDTAFQIYKCYYENHDLPPDMLV
;
A
#
# COMPACT_ATOMS: atom_id res chain seq x y z
N MET A 1 25.51 5.11 -24.81
CA MET A 1 24.88 4.16 -25.75
C MET A 1 23.42 4.03 -25.33
N ASP A 2 22.63 5.08 -25.47
CA ASP A 2 22.18 5.71 -26.74
C ASP A 2 21.26 4.82 -27.54
N MET A 3 20.27 5.49 -28.12
CA MET A 3 19.36 5.04 -29.18
C MET A 3 18.16 4.24 -28.66
N LEU A 4 17.14 4.95 -28.19
CA LEU A 4 15.71 4.70 -28.53
C LEU A 4 14.73 5.69 -27.85
N LYS A 5 15.20 6.82 -27.30
CA LYS A 5 14.34 7.87 -26.70
C LYS A 5 13.82 8.92 -27.69
N ALA A 6 14.16 8.82 -28.98
CA ALA A 6 13.97 9.93 -29.91
C ALA A 6 12.81 9.77 -30.93
N ASP A 7 12.27 8.58 -31.19
CA ASP A 7 11.44 8.38 -32.40
C ASP A 7 9.92 8.23 -32.18
N VAL A 8 9.40 8.41 -30.96
CA VAL A 8 7.93 8.42 -30.73
C VAL A 8 7.39 9.85 -30.54
N ALA A 9 8.27 10.81 -30.23
CA ALA A 9 7.90 12.20 -29.98
C ALA A 9 7.35 12.92 -31.23
N ALA A 10 7.75 12.51 -32.44
CA ALA A 10 7.43 13.24 -33.66
C ALA A 10 6.11 12.86 -34.35
N MET A 11 5.37 11.84 -33.86
CA MET A 11 4.12 11.40 -34.52
C MET A 11 2.83 11.89 -33.84
N PHE A 12 2.91 12.52 -32.66
CA PHE A 12 1.73 12.94 -31.89
C PHE A 12 1.47 14.46 -31.86
N GLU A 13 2.37 15.29 -32.40
CA GLU A 13 2.20 16.76 -32.31
C GLU A 13 1.19 17.34 -33.33
N THR A 14 0.91 16.68 -34.45
CA THR A 14 0.05 17.29 -35.48
C THR A 14 -1.45 16.97 -35.35
N VAL A 15 -1.83 15.97 -34.56
CA VAL A 15 -3.25 15.57 -34.41
C VAL A 15 -3.86 16.07 -33.09
N ALA A 16 -3.06 16.29 -32.05
CA ALA A 16 -3.56 16.66 -30.72
C ALA A 16 -4.00 18.14 -30.59
N LEU A 17 -3.43 19.07 -31.38
CA LEU A 17 -3.73 20.50 -31.25
C LEU A 17 -5.14 20.89 -31.74
N LEU A 18 -5.84 20.03 -32.50
CA LEU A 18 -7.22 20.29 -32.93
C LEU A 18 -8.29 19.73 -31.97
N CYS A 19 -7.94 18.80 -31.07
CA CYS A 19 -8.92 18.20 -30.16
C CYS A 19 -8.91 18.79 -28.74
N ILE A 20 -7.86 19.52 -28.34
CA ILE A 20 -7.72 20.04 -26.96
C ILE A 20 -8.53 21.33 -26.72
N ALA A 21 -9.03 22.01 -27.77
CA ALA A 21 -9.66 23.33 -27.63
C ALA A 21 -11.13 23.32 -27.17
N LEU A 22 -11.83 22.17 -27.12
CA LEU A 22 -13.28 22.16 -26.82
C LEU A 22 -13.71 21.31 -25.61
N TYR A 23 -12.87 20.39 -25.14
CA TYR A 23 -13.18 19.59 -23.95
C TYR A 23 -11.92 19.53 -23.08
N GLY A 24 -11.86 20.42 -22.09
CA GLY A 24 -10.73 20.60 -21.19
C GLY A 24 -10.53 19.46 -20.19
N THR A 25 -10.41 18.22 -20.66
CA THR A 25 -9.96 17.10 -19.83
C THR A 25 -8.56 16.69 -20.26
N ARG A 26 -7.57 16.98 -19.41
CA ARG A 26 -6.25 16.38 -19.53
C ARG A 26 -6.41 14.86 -19.42
N PRO A 27 -5.96 14.05 -20.38
CA PRO A 27 -5.90 12.61 -20.18
C PRO A 27 -4.90 12.33 -19.04
N ARG A 28 -5.40 11.71 -17.96
CA ARG A 28 -4.56 11.17 -16.87
C ARG A 28 -3.75 10.02 -17.46
N THR A 29 -2.47 10.21 -17.73
CA THR A 29 -1.57 9.11 -18.09
C THR A 29 -1.33 8.26 -16.85
N THR A 30 -2.16 7.23 -16.63
CA THR A 30 -1.89 6.20 -15.63
C THR A 30 -0.83 5.26 -16.18
N THR A 31 0.44 5.60 -16.04
CA THR A 31 1.51 4.60 -16.13
C THR A 31 1.43 3.72 -14.89
N THR A 32 0.61 2.66 -14.94
CA THR A 32 0.60 1.62 -13.91
C THR A 32 1.94 0.89 -13.95
N THR A 33 2.91 1.32 -13.14
CA THR A 33 4.15 0.57 -12.97
C THR A 33 3.82 -0.67 -12.15
N ALA A 34 3.96 -1.85 -12.75
CA ALA A 34 3.74 -3.10 -12.02
C ALA A 34 4.75 -3.20 -10.87
N TRP A 35 4.30 -3.63 -9.69
CA TRP A 35 5.14 -3.76 -8.51
C TRP A 35 6.25 -4.80 -8.73
N PRO A 36 7.46 -4.67 -8.16
CA PRO A 36 8.53 -5.64 -8.39
C PRO A 36 8.22 -7.07 -7.92
N ASN A 37 8.56 -8.08 -8.72
CA ASN A 37 8.26 -9.49 -8.44
C ASN A 37 8.84 -9.99 -7.10
N ASN A 38 10.06 -9.58 -6.75
CA ASN A 38 10.74 -9.95 -5.51
C ASN A 38 9.98 -9.43 -4.29
N LYS A 39 9.48 -8.20 -4.35
CA LYS A 39 8.67 -7.60 -3.28
C LYS A 39 7.34 -8.32 -3.12
N ARG A 40 6.70 -8.75 -4.22
CA ARG A 40 5.49 -9.60 -4.12
C ARG A 40 5.80 -10.98 -3.50
N ALA A 41 6.97 -11.55 -3.77
CA ALA A 41 7.36 -12.83 -3.19
C ALA A 41 7.61 -12.73 -1.67
N GLU A 42 8.26 -11.65 -1.23
CA GLU A 42 8.44 -11.30 0.19
C GLU A 42 7.09 -11.19 0.90
N VAL A 43 6.17 -10.36 0.39
CA VAL A 43 4.82 -10.20 0.98
C VAL A 43 4.10 -11.54 1.09
N ARG A 44 4.11 -12.37 0.03
CA ARG A 44 3.48 -13.70 0.08
C ARG A 44 4.13 -14.62 1.12
N ALA A 45 5.43 -14.51 1.37
CA ALA A 45 6.11 -15.28 2.40
C ALA A 45 5.63 -14.86 3.80
N HIS A 46 5.54 -13.56 4.06
CA HIS A 46 5.01 -13.01 5.32
C HIS A 46 3.55 -13.44 5.54
N VAL A 47 2.69 -13.34 4.50
CA VAL A 47 1.30 -13.80 4.58
C VAL A 47 1.21 -15.28 4.96
N ARG A 48 2.00 -16.16 4.33
CA ARG A 48 2.02 -17.58 4.69
C ARG A 48 2.46 -17.80 6.15
N ASN A 49 3.47 -17.06 6.60
CA ASN A 49 3.96 -17.17 7.97
C ASN A 49 2.90 -16.72 8.98
N CYS A 50 2.28 -15.57 8.74
CA CYS A 50 1.27 -15.00 9.63
C CYS A 50 -0.01 -15.82 9.67
N VAL A 51 -0.49 -16.35 8.53
CA VAL A 51 -1.60 -17.30 8.51
C VAL A 51 -1.31 -18.52 9.39
N LYS A 52 -0.08 -19.06 9.31
CA LYS A 52 0.34 -20.21 10.12
C LYS A 52 0.42 -19.85 11.61
N LYS A 53 0.95 -18.68 11.96
CA LYS A 53 1.12 -18.22 13.34
C LYS A 53 -0.20 -17.92 14.04
N THR A 54 -1.15 -17.29 13.34
CA THR A 54 -2.39 -16.79 13.97
C THR A 54 -3.58 -17.72 13.80
N GLY A 55 -3.52 -18.66 12.86
CA GLY A 55 -4.63 -19.56 12.57
C GLY A 55 -5.78 -18.90 11.79
N VAL A 56 -5.62 -17.65 11.36
CA VAL A 56 -6.63 -16.97 10.55
C VAL A 56 -6.90 -17.76 9.26
N PRO A 57 -8.15 -17.94 8.81
CA PRO A 57 -8.43 -18.54 7.52
C PRO A 57 -7.76 -17.74 6.41
N GLY A 58 -7.01 -18.39 5.51
CA GLY A 58 -6.27 -17.68 4.45
C GLY A 58 -7.14 -16.76 3.59
N LYS A 59 -8.42 -17.10 3.41
CA LYS A 59 -9.40 -16.24 2.71
C LYS A 59 -9.72 -14.94 3.46
N ASN A 60 -9.62 -14.92 4.79
CA ASN A 60 -9.85 -13.71 5.61
C ASN A 60 -8.59 -12.85 5.59
N ALA A 61 -7.40 -13.46 5.72
CA ALA A 61 -6.11 -12.78 5.54
C ALA A 61 -5.99 -12.08 4.18
N LEU A 62 -6.37 -12.74 3.09
CA LEU A 62 -6.36 -12.12 1.76
C LEU A 62 -7.42 -11.03 1.60
N ARG A 63 -8.54 -11.10 2.33
CA ARG A 63 -9.60 -10.09 2.27
C ARG A 63 -9.16 -8.79 2.94
N VAL A 64 -8.59 -8.87 4.14
CA VAL A 64 -8.12 -7.67 4.86
C VAL A 64 -7.02 -6.95 4.08
N LEU A 65 -6.07 -7.68 3.49
CA LEU A 65 -5.01 -7.06 2.68
C LEU A 65 -5.53 -6.41 1.38
N LYS A 66 -6.71 -6.84 0.91
CA LYS A 66 -7.41 -6.26 -0.25
C LYS A 66 -8.45 -5.21 0.13
N GLY A 67 -8.38 -4.68 1.36
CA GLY A 67 -9.26 -3.59 1.79
C GLY A 67 -10.64 -4.01 2.26
N ASN A 68 -10.89 -5.31 2.47
CA ASN A 68 -12.14 -5.77 3.06
C ASN A 68 -11.97 -5.91 4.57
N PHE A 69 -12.45 -4.90 5.30
CA PHE A 69 -12.36 -4.77 6.75
C PHE A 69 -13.65 -5.19 7.49
N ASN A 70 -14.53 -5.95 6.85
CA ASN A 70 -15.79 -6.40 7.47
C ASN A 70 -15.59 -7.50 8.53
N ASP A 71 -14.39 -8.06 8.60
CA ASP A 71 -13.99 -9.06 9.60
C ASP A 71 -12.90 -8.43 10.48
N ASP A 72 -13.29 -8.07 11.69
CA ASP A 72 -12.45 -7.51 12.74
C ASP A 72 -12.23 -8.52 13.89
N SER A 73 -12.33 -9.82 13.59
CA SER A 73 -12.01 -10.87 14.56
C SER A 73 -10.58 -10.76 15.09
N ASP A 74 -10.36 -11.29 16.30
CA ASP A 74 -9.05 -11.35 16.94
C ASP A 74 -7.99 -11.99 16.04
N GLU A 75 -8.35 -13.02 15.27
CA GLU A 75 -7.43 -13.69 14.34
C GLU A 75 -6.98 -12.77 13.20
N VAL A 76 -7.88 -11.91 12.69
CA VAL A 76 -7.55 -10.91 11.66
C VAL A 76 -6.69 -9.79 12.24
N LYS A 77 -7.01 -9.29 13.44
CA LYS A 77 -6.20 -8.28 14.13
C LYS A 77 -4.80 -8.79 14.43
N LYS A 78 -4.68 -10.01 14.98
CA LYS A 78 -3.39 -10.70 15.20
C LYS A 78 -2.64 -10.92 13.90
N PHE A 79 -3.34 -11.24 12.80
CA PHE A 79 -2.72 -11.37 11.49
C PHE A 79 -2.13 -10.04 11.03
N MET A 80 -2.83 -8.92 11.20
CA MET A 80 -2.32 -7.61 10.80
C MET A 80 -1.11 -7.19 11.64
N LYS A 81 -1.16 -7.39 12.96
CA LYS A 81 0.02 -7.21 13.83
C LYS A 81 1.19 -8.05 13.34
N CYS A 82 0.98 -9.33 13.04
CA CYS A 82 2.04 -10.18 12.53
C CYS A 82 2.64 -9.63 11.23
N MET A 83 1.82 -9.14 10.29
CA MET A 83 2.34 -8.50 9.07
C MET A 83 3.23 -7.29 9.40
N PHE A 84 2.83 -6.45 10.36
CA PHE A 84 3.61 -5.30 10.81
C PHE A 84 4.92 -5.72 11.48
N GLN A 85 4.95 -6.84 12.22
CA GLN A 85 6.17 -7.40 12.78
C GLN A 85 7.12 -7.93 11.70
N GLU A 86 6.59 -8.64 10.70
CA GLU A 86 7.38 -9.21 9.61
C GLU A 86 8.10 -8.15 8.78
N VAL A 87 7.53 -6.95 8.67
CA VAL A 87 8.14 -5.80 7.98
C VAL A 87 8.86 -4.82 8.90
N GLY A 88 8.87 -5.08 10.22
CA GLY A 88 9.65 -4.34 11.21
C GLY A 88 9.01 -3.07 11.75
N PHE A 89 7.69 -2.87 11.60
CA PHE A 89 6.98 -1.75 12.22
C PHE A 89 6.58 -2.02 13.66
N ILE A 90 6.45 -3.28 14.06
CA ILE A 90 6.21 -3.68 15.44
C ILE A 90 7.35 -4.59 15.87
N ASN A 91 7.93 -4.36 17.05
CA ASN A 91 9.01 -5.19 17.57
C ASN A 91 8.48 -6.44 18.32
N GLU A 92 9.39 -7.23 18.88
CA GLU A 92 9.04 -8.45 19.65
C GLU A 92 8.43 -8.13 21.03
N ALA A 93 8.60 -6.91 21.52
CA ALA A 93 8.01 -6.41 22.76
C ALA A 93 6.62 -5.80 22.55
N ASP A 94 6.03 -5.95 21.36
CA ASP A 94 4.74 -5.40 20.97
C ASP A 94 4.67 -3.87 21.00
N GLU A 95 5.80 -3.22 20.71
CA GLU A 95 5.89 -1.77 20.57
C GLU A 95 5.88 -1.38 19.08
N LEU A 96 5.03 -0.42 18.74
CA LEU A 96 5.00 0.20 17.42
C LEU A 96 6.19 1.15 17.26
N LEU A 97 6.97 0.96 16.19
CA LEU A 97 8.14 1.76 15.84
C LEU A 97 7.72 2.85 14.84
N ASP A 98 7.01 3.87 15.36
CA ASP A 98 6.41 4.95 14.56
C ASP A 98 7.40 5.61 13.60
N ASN A 99 8.64 5.79 14.03
CA ASN A 99 9.70 6.36 13.21
C ASN A 99 9.97 5.55 11.93
N LEU A 100 9.93 4.22 12.00
CA LEU A 100 10.13 3.34 10.84
C LEU A 100 8.90 3.30 9.93
N LEU A 101 7.70 3.31 10.52
CA LEU A 101 6.45 3.38 9.77
C LEU A 101 6.35 4.71 9.00
N ILE A 102 6.60 5.84 9.67
CA ILE A 102 6.60 7.18 9.07
C ILE A 102 7.64 7.27 7.96
N ALA A 103 8.86 6.80 8.21
CA ALA A 103 9.91 6.77 7.18
C ALA A 103 9.44 6.00 5.94
N LYS A 104 8.77 4.84 6.13
CA LYS A 104 8.23 4.06 5.02
C LYS A 104 7.14 4.80 4.25
N ILE A 105 6.25 5.51 4.93
CA ILE A 105 5.18 6.28 4.29
C ILE A 105 5.81 7.37 3.39
N ARG A 106 6.79 8.11 3.91
CA ARG A 106 7.51 9.18 3.18
C ARG A 106 8.37 8.68 2.02
N GLU A 107 8.74 7.40 1.97
CA GLU A 107 9.42 6.83 0.80
C GLU A 107 8.53 6.77 -0.44
N ASN A 108 7.20 6.80 -0.26
CA ASN A 108 6.22 6.56 -1.34
C ASN A 108 5.30 7.75 -1.60
N LEU A 109 5.38 8.80 -0.79
CA LEU A 109 4.50 9.96 -0.82
C LEU A 109 5.31 11.25 -0.78
N ASP A 110 4.76 12.31 -1.39
CA ASP A 110 5.28 13.65 -1.19
C ASP A 110 5.07 14.08 0.28
N ASP A 111 5.92 14.97 0.81
CA ASP A 111 5.97 15.29 2.24
C ASP A 111 4.62 15.76 2.80
N ASP A 112 3.90 16.63 2.08
CA ASP A 112 2.59 17.15 2.50
C ASP A 112 1.52 16.03 2.57
N GLU A 113 1.51 15.13 1.57
CA GLU A 113 0.58 13.98 1.54
C GLU A 113 0.90 12.96 2.64
N ALA A 114 2.19 12.75 2.89
CA ALA A 114 2.65 11.89 3.98
C ALA A 114 2.26 12.46 5.34
N ASP A 115 2.46 13.77 5.56
CA ASP A 115 2.09 14.45 6.81
C ASP A 115 0.59 14.35 7.09
N GLU A 116 -0.26 14.65 6.11
CA GLU A 116 -1.72 14.54 6.25
C GLU A 116 -2.14 13.10 6.60
N LEU A 117 -1.56 12.12 5.90
CA LEU A 117 -1.89 10.71 6.11
C LEU A 117 -1.43 10.20 7.49
N ILE A 118 -0.23 10.59 7.92
CA ILE A 118 0.32 10.23 9.24
C ILE A 118 -0.54 10.83 10.34
N GLU A 119 -0.88 12.12 10.24
CA GLU A 119 -1.74 12.80 11.23
C GLU A 119 -3.10 12.11 11.33
N LYS A 120 -3.69 11.74 10.18
CA LYS A 120 -5.00 11.11 10.11
C LYS A 120 -5.01 9.67 10.62
N CYS A 121 -3.95 8.90 10.37
CA CYS A 121 -3.90 7.46 10.63
C CYS A 121 -3.04 7.05 11.83
N SER A 122 -2.59 8.00 12.65
CA SER A 122 -1.95 7.72 13.95
C SER A 122 -2.97 7.28 15.01
N ILE A 123 -3.52 6.08 14.84
CA ILE A 123 -4.62 5.53 15.66
C ILE A 123 -4.05 4.61 16.74
N VAL A 124 -4.52 4.77 17.98
CA VAL A 124 -4.29 3.83 19.09
C VAL A 124 -5.57 3.04 19.31
N GLY A 125 -5.50 1.72 19.12
CA GLY A 125 -6.60 0.78 19.35
C GLY A 125 -6.67 0.28 20.79
N ASP A 126 -7.55 -0.69 21.04
CA ASP A 126 -7.72 -1.31 22.37
C ASP A 126 -6.46 -2.05 22.86
N ASP A 127 -5.73 -2.66 21.93
CA ASP A 127 -4.44 -3.30 22.13
C ASP A 127 -3.55 -3.13 20.89
N ILE A 128 -2.35 -3.73 20.90
CA ILE A 128 -1.43 -3.66 19.75
C ILE A 128 -1.99 -4.35 18.49
N ASN A 129 -2.84 -5.38 18.64
CA ASN A 129 -3.45 -6.08 17.51
C ASN A 129 -4.47 -5.19 16.83
N ASP A 130 -5.32 -4.54 17.62
CA ASP A 130 -6.31 -3.58 17.14
C ASP A 130 -5.63 -2.34 16.55
N THR A 131 -4.58 -1.83 17.21
CA THR A 131 -3.77 -0.71 16.69
C THR A 131 -3.24 -1.00 15.28
N ALA A 132 -2.59 -2.15 15.06
CA ALA A 132 -2.09 -2.54 13.74
C ALA A 132 -3.22 -2.63 12.69
N PHE A 133 -4.37 -3.18 13.09
CA PHE A 133 -5.54 -3.29 12.22
C PHE A 133 -6.12 -1.92 11.84
N GLN A 134 -6.32 -1.02 12.80
CA GLN A 134 -6.88 0.31 12.55
C GLN A 134 -5.94 1.18 11.71
N ILE A 135 -4.63 1.15 11.98
CA ILE A 135 -3.64 1.88 11.18
C ILE A 135 -3.68 1.40 9.73
N TYR A 136 -3.63 0.08 9.50
CA TYR A 136 -3.67 -0.46 8.14
C TYR A 136 -4.98 -0.13 7.41
N LYS A 137 -6.11 -0.24 8.11
CA LYS A 137 -7.43 0.14 7.59
C LYS A 137 -7.48 1.61 7.19
N CYS A 138 -7.06 2.50 8.08
CA CYS A 138 -7.03 3.93 7.80
C CYS A 138 -6.14 4.25 6.60
N TYR A 139 -4.96 3.65 6.52
CA TYR A 139 -4.05 3.83 5.38
C TYR A 139 -4.73 3.40 4.07
N TYR A 140 -5.34 2.21 4.05
CA TYR A 140 -6.06 1.70 2.86
C TYR A 140 -7.21 2.62 2.44
N GLU A 141 -7.97 3.15 3.39
CA GLU A 141 -9.13 4.00 3.12
C GLU A 141 -8.76 5.41 2.63
N ASN A 142 -7.54 5.87 2.91
CA ASN A 142 -7.08 7.22 2.60
C ASN A 142 -5.96 7.28 1.57
N HIS A 143 -5.37 6.14 1.20
CA HIS A 143 -4.30 6.06 0.24
C HIS A 143 -4.36 4.74 -0.56
N ASP A 144 -4.22 4.83 -1.88
CA ASP A 144 -4.22 3.67 -2.77
C ASP A 144 -2.97 2.81 -2.54
N LEU A 145 -3.16 1.60 -2.01
CA LEU A 145 -2.10 0.59 -2.02
C LEU A 145 -1.99 -0.07 -3.40
N PRO A 146 -0.77 -0.46 -3.84
CA PRO A 146 -0.57 -1.15 -5.11
C PRO A 146 -1.49 -2.39 -5.22
N PRO A 147 -2.43 -2.41 -6.19
CA PRO A 147 -3.46 -3.45 -6.27
C PRO A 147 -2.88 -4.84 -6.59
N ASP A 148 -1.65 -4.89 -7.12
CA ASP A 148 -0.93 -6.09 -7.47
C ASP A 148 0.03 -6.59 -6.37
N MET A 149 0.07 -5.99 -5.17
CA MET A 149 0.99 -6.38 -4.09
C MET A 149 0.98 -7.90 -3.79
N LEU A 150 -0.20 -8.54 -3.93
CA LEU A 150 -0.41 -9.97 -3.67
C LEU A 150 -0.52 -10.85 -4.93
N VAL A 151 -0.68 -10.26 -6.12
CA VAL A 151 -1.09 -10.95 -7.36
C VAL A 151 0.08 -11.29 -8.26
#